data_AF-A0A329SD47-F1
#
_entry.id   AF-A0A329SD47-F1
#
_cell.length_a   1.000
_cell.length_b   1.000
_cell.length_c   1.000
_cell.angle_alpha   90.00
_cell.angle_beta   90.00
_cell.angle_gamma   90.00
#
_symmetry.space_group_name_H-M   'P 1'
#
loop_
_entity.id
_entity.type
_entity.pdbx_description
1 polymer ?
#
loop_
_entity_poly.entity_id
_entity_poly.type
_entity_poly.pdbx_seq_one_letter_code
_entity_poly.pdbx_strand_id
1 'polypeptide(L)'
;MQLFHPLVATFALLSFGTLAKVQEETKSIDDLYAEAVAEGGKLVLYHGGDTPTQQDSLHEDFQQRFQEINFTLVVDYSKYHDVRIDNQLETDTLVPDVVALQTLQDFTRWADEGKLLQYKPKWFSHIHASLKDNDGAWMAYTVYSFYTSYNSSSLDGLDAPATLENLTDSQWAGKIASSYPNDDDAVLYLSSNT
;
A
#
# COMPACT_ATOMS: atom_id res chain seq x y z
N MET A 1 -58.98 39.47 14.17
CA MET A 1 -58.30 38.80 13.05
C MET A 1 -57.46 39.83 12.32
N GLN A 2 -56.13 39.78 12.49
CA GLN A 2 -55.14 39.92 11.40
C GLN A 2 -53.74 39.68 12.00
N LEU A 3 -53.00 38.79 11.34
CA LEU A 3 -51.82 38.09 11.81
C LEU A 3 -50.54 38.92 11.59
N PHE A 4 -49.73 39.05 12.63
CA PHE A 4 -48.32 39.42 12.51
C PHE A 4 -47.52 38.20 12.01
N HIS A 5 -46.86 38.33 10.87
CA HIS A 5 -45.87 37.35 10.38
C HIS A 5 -44.48 37.78 10.83
N PRO A 6 -43.68 36.92 11.50
CA PRO A 6 -42.26 37.15 11.65
C PRO A 6 -41.53 36.53 10.43
N LEU A 7 -40.73 37.35 9.76
CA LEU A 7 -39.78 36.91 8.75
C LEU A 7 -38.57 36.32 9.48
N VAL A 8 -38.47 34.98 9.54
CA VAL A 8 -37.26 34.30 10.02
C VAL A 8 -36.28 34.24 8.85
N ALA A 9 -35.23 35.05 8.91
CA ALA A 9 -34.10 34.97 7.99
C ALA A 9 -33.14 33.88 8.48
N THR A 10 -33.17 32.72 7.84
CA THR A 10 -32.21 31.64 8.07
C THR A 10 -30.87 32.03 7.44
N PHE A 11 -29.89 32.42 8.27
CA PHE A 11 -28.50 32.52 7.83
C PHE A 11 -27.92 31.10 7.75
N ALA A 12 -27.85 30.55 6.55
CA ALA A 12 -27.00 29.40 6.27
C ALA A 12 -25.55 29.88 6.22
N LEU A 13 -24.79 29.72 7.31
CA LEU A 13 -23.33 29.80 7.26
C LEU A 13 -22.82 28.56 6.52
N LEU A 14 -22.58 28.71 5.22
CA LEU A 14 -21.73 27.81 4.46
C LEU A 14 -20.28 28.09 4.87
N SER A 15 -19.82 27.39 5.90
CA SER A 15 -18.40 27.29 6.21
C SER A 15 -17.74 26.46 5.11
N PHE A 16 -17.31 27.11 4.02
CA PHE A 16 -16.30 26.54 3.15
C PHE A 16 -14.97 26.53 3.92
N GLY A 17 -14.79 25.50 4.74
CA GLY A 17 -13.47 25.17 5.25
C GLY A 17 -12.62 24.77 4.05
N THR A 18 -11.79 25.69 3.55
CA THR A 18 -10.64 25.30 2.76
C THR A 18 -9.79 24.41 3.66
N LEU A 19 -9.89 23.07 3.50
CA LEU A 19 -8.92 22.17 4.10
C LEU A 19 -7.54 22.67 3.64
N ALA A 20 -6.71 23.09 4.58
CA ALA A 20 -5.36 23.52 4.25
C ALA A 20 -4.65 22.34 3.58
N LYS A 21 -4.22 22.51 2.33
CA LYS A 21 -3.55 21.44 1.58
C LYS A 21 -2.30 21.03 2.33
N VAL A 22 -2.18 19.74 2.67
CA VAL A 22 -0.99 19.18 3.33
C VAL A 22 0.24 19.51 2.49
N GLN A 23 1.25 20.08 3.15
CA GLN A 23 2.53 20.45 2.54
C GLN A 23 3.48 19.25 2.59
N GLU A 24 4.45 19.26 1.69
CA GLU A 24 5.52 18.25 1.70
C GLU A 24 6.41 18.42 2.93
N GLU A 25 6.77 17.29 3.55
CA GLU A 25 7.64 17.25 4.72
C GLU A 25 9.02 17.86 4.40
N THR A 26 9.49 18.72 5.30
CA THR A 26 10.74 19.45 5.17
C THR A 26 11.79 18.99 6.18
N LYS A 27 11.37 18.37 7.28
CA LYS A 27 12.23 17.83 8.33
C LYS A 27 13.27 16.87 7.77
N SER A 28 14.41 16.79 8.45
CA SER A 28 15.37 15.74 8.16
C SER A 28 14.85 14.40 8.69
N ILE A 29 15.41 13.30 8.19
CA ILE A 29 15.05 11.98 8.71
C ILE A 29 15.47 11.81 10.18
N ASP A 30 16.51 12.52 10.63
CA ASP A 30 16.96 12.51 12.02
C ASP A 30 15.99 13.27 12.94
N ASP A 31 15.41 14.39 12.47
CA ASP A 31 14.38 15.12 13.22
C ASP A 31 13.12 14.27 13.38
N LEU A 32 12.67 13.61 12.30
CA LEU A 32 11.52 12.70 12.32
C LEU A 32 11.78 11.51 13.25
N TYR A 33 12.99 10.96 13.25
CA TYR A 33 13.36 9.89 14.17
C TYR A 33 13.28 10.36 15.62
N ALA A 34 13.84 11.53 15.96
CA ALA A 34 13.79 12.07 17.32
C ALA A 34 12.34 12.30 17.80
N GLU A 35 11.46 12.77 16.92
CA GLU A 35 10.03 12.93 17.21
C GLU A 35 9.34 11.58 17.41
N ALA A 36 9.59 10.58 16.55
CA ALA A 36 9.03 9.24 16.69
C ALA A 36 9.48 8.55 17.99
N VAL A 37 10.72 8.78 18.44
CA VAL A 37 11.18 8.32 19.76
C VAL A 37 10.39 9.01 20.88
N ALA A 38 10.18 10.33 20.78
CA ALA A 38 9.41 11.08 21.77
C ALA A 38 7.92 10.67 21.83
N GLU A 39 7.36 10.17 20.73
CA GLU A 39 6.00 9.60 20.64
C GLU A 39 5.88 8.20 21.28
N GLY A 40 7.00 7.63 21.74
CA GLY A 40 7.05 6.33 22.42
C GLY A 40 7.70 5.22 21.61
N GLY A 41 8.23 5.53 20.42
CA GLY A 41 9.10 4.64 19.66
C GLY A 41 8.43 3.32 19.28
N LYS A 42 7.17 3.34 18.83
CA LYS A 42 6.46 2.15 18.34
C LYS A 42 6.03 2.36 16.91
N LEU A 43 6.20 1.32 16.10
CA LEU A 43 5.71 1.30 14.72
C LEU A 43 5.22 -0.10 14.39
N VAL A 44 3.99 -0.20 13.91
CA VAL A 44 3.39 -1.44 13.41
C VAL A 44 3.05 -1.29 11.93
N LEU A 45 3.68 -2.12 11.09
CA LEU A 45 3.41 -2.20 9.65
C LEU A 45 2.70 -3.50 9.32
N TYR A 46 1.54 -3.40 8.67
CA TYR A 46 0.93 -4.52 7.94
C TYR A 46 1.38 -4.48 6.48
N HIS A 47 2.07 -5.54 6.07
CA HIS A 47 2.68 -5.64 4.75
C HIS A 47 2.10 -6.82 3.98
N GLY A 48 1.73 -6.58 2.72
CA GLY A 48 1.25 -7.59 1.79
C GLY A 48 2.37 -8.46 1.26
N GLY A 49 2.29 -9.77 1.49
CA GLY A 49 3.28 -10.72 0.99
C GLY A 49 2.90 -12.19 1.19
N ASP A 50 3.75 -13.06 0.68
CA ASP A 50 3.54 -14.50 0.58
C ASP A 50 4.09 -15.29 1.77
N THR A 51 5.20 -14.83 2.35
CA THR A 51 5.86 -15.53 3.46
C THR A 51 6.17 -14.57 4.60
N PRO A 52 6.16 -15.05 5.87
CA PRO A 52 6.46 -14.20 7.02
C PRO A 52 7.82 -13.48 6.93
N THR A 53 8.78 -14.04 6.18
CA THR A 53 10.15 -13.54 6.08
C THR A 53 10.41 -12.69 4.83
N GLN A 54 9.40 -12.43 3.99
CA GLN A 54 9.60 -11.74 2.70
C GLN A 54 10.10 -10.30 2.87
N GLN A 55 9.89 -9.70 4.05
CA GLN A 55 10.31 -8.34 4.38
C GLN A 55 11.42 -8.29 5.45
N ASP A 56 12.14 -9.39 5.68
CA ASP A 56 13.22 -9.43 6.69
C ASP A 56 14.27 -8.34 6.44
N SER A 57 14.72 -8.16 5.19
CA SER A 57 15.70 -7.12 4.88
C SER A 57 15.18 -5.70 5.14
N LEU A 58 13.90 -5.42 4.87
CA LEU A 58 13.29 -4.13 5.22
C LEU A 58 13.27 -3.92 6.74
N HIS A 59 12.92 -4.97 7.49
CA HIS A 59 12.88 -4.94 8.94
C HIS A 59 14.28 -4.71 9.54
N GLU A 60 15.27 -5.47 9.08
CA GLU A 60 16.68 -5.39 9.50
C GLU A 60 17.27 -4.01 9.21
N ASP A 61 17.13 -3.50 7.98
CA ASP A 61 17.66 -2.19 7.57
C ASP A 61 17.03 -1.06 8.38
N PHE A 62 15.71 -1.13 8.62
CA PHE A 62 15.02 -0.13 9.44
C PHE A 62 15.53 -0.15 10.88
N GLN A 63 15.60 -1.32 11.51
CA GLN A 63 16.06 -1.45 12.89
C GLN A 63 17.54 -1.06 13.04
N GLN A 64 18.38 -1.35 12.05
CA GLN A 64 19.77 -0.92 12.05
C GLN A 64 19.87 0.61 12.05
N ARG A 65 18.99 1.30 11.31
CA ARG A 65 19.00 2.76 11.19
C ARG A 65 18.32 3.49 12.35
N PHE A 66 17.25 2.94 12.92
CA PHE A 66 16.36 3.57 13.89
C PHE A 66 16.23 2.71 15.16
N GLN A 67 17.32 2.56 15.90
CA GLN A 67 17.48 1.57 16.97
C GLN A 67 16.54 1.76 18.18
N GLU A 68 16.00 2.95 18.40
CA GLU A 68 15.05 3.23 19.48
C GLU A 68 13.58 3.06 19.06
N ILE A 69 13.31 2.71 17.80
CA ILE A 69 11.96 2.36 17.35
C ILE A 69 11.75 0.85 17.48
N ASN A 70 10.79 0.47 18.31
CA ASN A 70 10.25 -0.87 18.36
C ASN A 70 9.38 -1.13 17.12
N PHE A 71 10.02 -1.58 16.05
CA PHE A 71 9.38 -1.88 14.78
C PHE A 71 8.84 -3.30 14.71
N THR A 72 7.51 -3.43 14.57
CA THR A 72 6.80 -4.67 14.29
C THR A 72 6.33 -4.66 12.85
N LEU A 73 6.75 -5.66 12.06
CA LEU A 73 6.31 -5.88 10.69
C LEU A 73 5.58 -7.22 10.61
N VAL A 74 4.35 -7.21 10.12
CA VAL A 74 3.53 -8.42 9.93
C VAL A 74 3.24 -8.61 8.45
N VAL A 75 3.77 -9.69 7.89
CA VAL A 75 3.46 -10.11 6.51
C VAL A 75 2.27 -11.06 6.49
N ASP A 76 1.32 -10.78 5.61
CA ASP A 76 0.21 -11.67 5.25
C ASP A 76 -0.26 -11.32 3.84
N TYR A 77 -1.11 -12.14 3.22
CA TYR A 77 -1.67 -11.80 1.92
C TYR A 77 -2.46 -10.50 1.99
N SER A 78 -2.36 -9.69 0.95
CA SER A 78 -3.06 -8.39 0.91
C SER A 78 -4.57 -8.55 1.06
N LYS A 79 -5.15 -9.58 0.42
CA LYS A 79 -6.57 -9.97 0.51
C LYS A 79 -7.06 -10.45 1.89
N TYR A 80 -6.13 -10.63 2.83
CA TYR A 80 -6.45 -10.94 4.23
C TYR A 80 -6.20 -9.73 5.12
N HIS A 81 -5.13 -8.98 4.85
CA HIS A 81 -4.86 -7.72 5.54
C HIS A 81 -5.95 -6.68 5.29
N ASP A 82 -6.46 -6.53 4.06
CA ASP A 82 -7.53 -5.58 3.72
C ASP A 82 -8.81 -5.82 4.54
N VAL A 83 -9.32 -7.05 4.56
CA VAL A 83 -10.50 -7.47 5.33
C VAL A 83 -10.24 -7.35 6.83
N ARG A 84 -9.02 -7.68 7.28
CA ARG A 84 -8.61 -7.50 8.67
C ARG A 84 -8.65 -6.03 9.08
N ILE A 85 -8.13 -5.14 8.24
CA ILE A 85 -8.12 -3.69 8.48
C ILE A 85 -9.55 -3.16 8.46
N ASP A 86 -10.37 -3.52 7.48
CA ASP A 86 -11.78 -3.10 7.42
C ASP A 86 -12.53 -3.52 8.69
N ASN A 87 -12.36 -4.77 9.15
CA ASN A 87 -12.96 -5.23 10.40
C ASN A 87 -12.41 -4.47 11.63
N GLN A 88 -11.10 -4.22 11.68
CA GLN A 88 -10.49 -3.47 12.78
C GLN A 88 -10.98 -2.01 12.83
N LEU A 89 -11.16 -1.36 11.68
CA LEU A 89 -11.74 -0.02 11.57
C LEU A 89 -13.20 0.00 12.04
N GLU A 90 -14.01 -0.99 11.64
CA GLU A 90 -15.43 -1.06 12.01
C GLU A 90 -15.63 -1.38 13.50
N THR A 91 -14.68 -2.09 14.12
CA THR A 91 -14.78 -2.51 15.53
C THR A 91 -13.97 -1.65 16.49
N ASP A 92 -13.36 -0.56 16.03
CA ASP A 92 -12.50 0.32 16.82
C ASP A 92 -11.33 -0.44 17.48
N THR A 93 -10.70 -1.34 16.72
CA THR A 93 -9.58 -2.18 17.14
C THR A 93 -8.39 -2.10 16.17
N LEU A 94 -8.24 -0.98 15.46
CA LEU A 94 -7.12 -0.76 14.52
C LEU A 94 -5.77 -0.95 15.21
N VAL A 95 -4.94 -1.81 14.60
CA VAL A 95 -3.61 -2.18 15.07
C VAL A 95 -2.47 -1.52 14.29
N PRO A 96 -2.43 -1.57 12.93
CA PRO A 96 -1.29 -1.04 12.20
C PRO A 96 -1.29 0.49 12.19
N ASP A 97 -0.09 1.08 12.23
CA ASP A 97 0.13 2.50 11.97
C ASP A 97 0.31 2.75 10.46
N VAL A 98 0.88 1.78 9.75
CA VAL A 98 1.15 1.84 8.31
C VAL A 98 0.68 0.55 7.63
N VAL A 99 0.18 0.70 6.41
CA VAL A 99 -0.32 -0.40 5.58
C VAL A 99 0.33 -0.31 4.20
N ALA A 100 0.83 -1.45 3.69
CA ALA A 100 1.46 -1.55 2.38
C ALA A 100 0.99 -2.83 1.67
N LEU A 101 0.08 -2.70 0.70
CA LEU A 101 -0.63 -3.82 0.09
C LEU A 101 -0.62 -3.72 -1.45
N GLN A 102 -0.81 -4.86 -2.12
CA GLN A 102 -0.99 -4.89 -3.58
C GLN A 102 -2.44 -4.65 -4.02
N THR A 103 -3.41 -4.69 -3.10
CA THR A 103 -4.83 -4.43 -3.35
C THR A 103 -5.09 -2.92 -3.47
N LEU A 104 -4.58 -2.33 -4.56
CA LEU A 104 -4.46 -0.87 -4.72
C LEU A 104 -5.80 -0.12 -4.60
N GLN A 105 -6.92 -0.77 -4.93
CA GLN A 105 -8.26 -0.21 -4.82
C GLN A 105 -8.65 0.16 -3.38
N ASP A 106 -8.05 -0.48 -2.37
CA ASP A 106 -8.38 -0.21 -0.97
C ASP A 106 -7.88 1.16 -0.54
N PHE A 107 -6.73 1.60 -1.05
CA PHE A 107 -6.18 2.91 -0.73
C PHE A 107 -7.06 4.06 -1.24
N THR A 108 -7.64 3.93 -2.45
CA THR A 108 -8.57 4.94 -2.95
C THR A 108 -9.86 4.94 -2.15
N ARG A 109 -10.39 3.77 -1.81
CA ARG A 109 -11.59 3.63 -0.98
C ARG A 109 -11.40 4.18 0.43
N TRP A 110 -10.34 3.80 1.14
CA TRP A 110 -10.03 4.30 2.48
C TRP A 110 -9.75 5.81 2.49
N ALA A 111 -9.18 6.36 1.42
CA ALA A 111 -9.02 7.81 1.27
C ALA A 111 -10.39 8.51 1.14
N ASP A 112 -11.28 8.01 0.29
CA ASP A 112 -12.64 8.56 0.11
C ASP A 112 -13.48 8.47 1.39
N GLU A 113 -13.25 7.43 2.21
CA GLU A 113 -13.88 7.24 3.51
C GLU A 113 -13.22 8.06 4.65
N GLY A 114 -12.14 8.78 4.36
CA GLY A 114 -11.42 9.59 5.35
C GLY A 114 -10.69 8.77 6.42
N LYS A 115 -10.31 7.52 6.10
CA LYS A 115 -9.62 6.59 7.02
C LYS A 115 -8.10 6.73 6.99
N LEU A 116 -7.54 7.42 5.99
CA LEU A 116 -6.10 7.61 5.82
C LEU A 116 -5.66 9.00 6.26
N LEU A 117 -4.55 9.06 6.98
CA LEU A 117 -3.87 10.32 7.28
C LEU A 117 -3.24 10.87 6.00
N GLN A 118 -3.58 12.11 5.66
CA GLN A 118 -2.90 12.83 4.57
C GLN A 118 -1.50 13.23 5.03
N TYR A 119 -0.47 12.62 4.44
CA TYR A 119 0.92 12.92 4.72
C TYR A 119 1.76 12.85 3.44
N LYS A 120 2.49 13.93 3.16
CA LYS A 120 3.40 14.01 2.01
C LYS A 120 4.84 13.91 2.52
N PRO A 121 5.46 12.72 2.50
CA PRO A 121 6.86 12.59 2.92
C PRO A 121 7.77 13.47 2.07
N LYS A 122 8.98 13.70 2.58
CA LYS A 122 9.99 14.46 1.84
C LYS A 122 10.21 13.83 0.46
N TRP A 123 10.25 14.66 -0.58
CA TRP A 123 10.31 14.28 -2.00
C TRP A 123 9.03 13.70 -2.60
N PHE A 124 7.88 13.80 -1.92
CA PHE A 124 6.59 13.35 -2.47
C PHE A 124 6.29 13.92 -3.85
N SER A 125 6.63 15.19 -4.10
CA SER A 125 6.49 15.85 -5.41
C SER A 125 7.20 15.12 -6.55
N HIS A 126 8.26 14.35 -6.26
CA HIS A 126 9.08 13.65 -7.26
C HIS A 126 8.52 12.27 -7.65
N ILE A 127 7.59 11.71 -6.86
CA ILE A 127 6.88 10.47 -7.22
C ILE A 127 6.01 10.74 -8.45
N HIS A 128 6.00 9.82 -9.41
CA HIS A 128 5.18 9.96 -10.61
C HIS A 128 3.69 10.15 -10.24
N ALA A 129 2.98 11.01 -10.97
CA ALA A 129 1.61 11.38 -10.60
C ALA A 129 0.63 10.19 -10.57
N SER A 130 0.86 9.14 -11.38
CA SER A 130 0.03 7.92 -11.35
C SER A 130 0.31 6.99 -10.18
N LEU A 131 1.34 7.28 -9.37
CA LEU A 131 1.81 6.45 -8.28
C LEU A 131 1.58 7.11 -6.91
N LYS A 132 0.73 8.13 -6.83
CA LYS A 132 0.41 8.82 -5.57
C LYS A 132 -0.95 9.49 -5.61
N ASP A 133 -1.50 9.70 -4.43
CA ASP A 133 -2.65 10.57 -4.21
C ASP A 133 -2.30 12.06 -4.33
N ASN A 134 -3.24 12.91 -4.74
CA ASN A 134 -3.00 14.35 -4.86
C ASN A 134 -2.90 15.05 -3.50
N ASP A 135 -3.62 14.54 -2.51
CA ASP A 135 -3.71 15.11 -1.17
C ASP A 135 -2.75 14.45 -0.18
N GLY A 136 -2.13 13.33 -0.59
CA GLY A 136 -1.12 12.61 0.18
C GLY A 136 -1.73 11.52 1.07
N ALA A 137 -2.94 11.04 0.77
CA ALA A 137 -3.56 9.94 1.50
C ALA A 137 -2.81 8.60 1.29
N TRP A 138 -2.21 8.40 0.11
CA TRP A 138 -1.43 7.21 -0.21
C TRP A 138 -0.34 7.51 -1.25
N MET A 139 0.66 6.63 -1.33
CA MET A 139 1.67 6.62 -2.38
C MET A 139 2.20 5.21 -2.62
N ALA A 140 2.67 4.92 -3.83
CA ALA A 140 3.49 3.75 -4.08
C ALA A 140 4.88 3.97 -3.48
N TYR A 141 5.32 3.03 -2.64
CA TYR A 141 6.66 3.08 -2.04
C TYR A 141 7.66 2.17 -2.78
N THR A 142 7.18 1.22 -3.58
CA THR A 142 7.99 0.31 -4.40
C THR A 142 7.21 -0.12 -5.64
N VAL A 143 7.91 -0.67 -6.63
CA VAL A 143 7.31 -1.24 -7.84
C VAL A 143 7.65 -2.72 -7.91
N TYR A 144 6.60 -3.55 -7.93
CA TYR A 144 6.72 -4.99 -8.17
C TYR A 144 6.32 -5.32 -9.61
N SER A 145 7.05 -6.26 -10.23
CA SER A 145 6.80 -6.72 -11.59
C SER A 145 6.75 -8.24 -11.61
N PHE A 146 5.69 -8.81 -12.20
CA PHE A 146 5.57 -10.25 -12.40
C PHE A 146 5.92 -10.58 -13.85
N TYR A 147 6.81 -11.55 -14.05
CA TYR A 147 7.32 -11.93 -15.36
C TYR A 147 7.75 -13.41 -15.39
N THR A 148 7.83 -13.98 -16.58
CA THR A 148 8.37 -15.32 -16.77
C THR A 148 9.86 -15.34 -16.47
N SER A 149 10.26 -16.24 -15.58
CA SER A 149 11.66 -16.49 -15.23
C SER A 149 12.02 -17.95 -15.51
N TYR A 150 13.30 -18.23 -15.78
CA TYR A 150 13.79 -19.58 -16.02
C TYR A 150 15.13 -19.82 -15.30
N ASN A 151 15.41 -21.09 -15.02
CA ASN A 151 16.72 -21.50 -14.50
C ASN A 151 17.66 -21.79 -15.69
N SER A 152 18.59 -20.88 -15.94
CA SER A 152 19.55 -21.01 -17.06
C SER A 152 20.45 -22.24 -16.97
N SER A 153 20.65 -22.79 -15.77
CA SER A 153 21.46 -23.99 -15.55
C SER A 153 20.69 -25.30 -15.77
N SER A 154 19.38 -25.24 -16.00
CA SER A 154 18.49 -26.41 -16.16
C SER A 154 17.82 -26.47 -17.53
N LEU A 155 18.44 -25.84 -18.54
CA LEU A 155 17.92 -25.84 -19.91
C LEU A 155 18.27 -27.11 -20.71
N ASP A 156 19.21 -27.94 -20.23
CA ASP A 156 19.61 -29.20 -20.88
C ASP A 156 19.99 -29.05 -22.37
N GLY A 157 20.60 -27.92 -22.74
CA GLY A 157 21.00 -27.60 -24.12
C GLY A 157 19.89 -27.03 -25.00
N LEU A 158 18.70 -26.77 -24.44
CA LEU A 158 17.61 -26.06 -25.12
C LEU A 158 17.81 -24.54 -25.03
N ASP A 159 17.30 -23.82 -26.01
CA ASP A 159 17.13 -22.38 -25.89
C ASP A 159 16.03 -22.05 -24.87
N ALA A 160 16.21 -20.97 -24.12
CA ALA A 160 15.18 -20.48 -23.21
C ALA A 160 13.94 -20.02 -24.00
N PRO A 161 12.72 -20.20 -23.45
CA PRO A 161 11.51 -19.73 -24.10
C PRO A 161 11.55 -18.21 -24.25
N ALA A 162 11.43 -17.72 -25.49
CA ALA A 162 11.48 -16.29 -25.79
C ALA A 162 10.13 -15.60 -25.57
N THR A 163 9.04 -16.36 -25.57
CA THR A 163 7.67 -15.88 -25.41
C THR A 163 6.86 -16.79 -24.47
N LEU A 164 5.74 -16.30 -23.94
CA LEU A 164 4.79 -17.11 -23.18
C LEU A 164 4.23 -18.28 -24.01
N GLU A 165 4.00 -18.08 -25.32
CA GLU A 165 3.49 -19.14 -26.21
C GLU A 165 4.47 -20.32 -26.31
N ASN A 166 5.79 -20.06 -26.27
CA ASN A 166 6.80 -21.12 -26.27
C ASN A 166 6.70 -22.04 -25.04
N LEU A 167 6.10 -21.59 -23.93
CA LEU A 167 5.88 -22.45 -22.76
C LEU A 167 4.87 -23.57 -23.04
N THR A 168 4.11 -23.51 -24.13
CA THR A 168 3.19 -24.59 -24.55
C THR A 168 3.90 -25.72 -25.29
N ASP A 169 5.16 -25.53 -25.69
CA ASP A 169 5.93 -26.55 -26.40
C ASP A 169 6.14 -27.79 -25.52
N SER A 170 6.03 -28.98 -26.13
CA SER A 170 6.07 -30.27 -25.39
C SER A 170 7.35 -30.50 -24.59
N GLN A 171 8.46 -29.82 -24.95
CA GLN A 171 9.73 -29.89 -24.23
C GLN A 171 9.68 -29.32 -22.81
N TRP A 172 8.69 -28.47 -22.51
CA TRP A 172 8.47 -27.86 -21.19
C TRP A 172 7.42 -28.59 -20.35
N ALA A 173 6.81 -29.65 -20.87
CA ALA A 173 5.81 -30.43 -20.13
C ALA A 173 6.40 -30.93 -18.80
N GLY A 174 5.71 -30.64 -17.70
CA GLY A 174 6.14 -31.00 -16.34
C GLY A 174 7.32 -30.18 -15.78
N LYS A 175 7.77 -29.14 -16.49
CA LYS A 175 8.89 -28.27 -16.09
C LYS A 175 8.48 -26.83 -15.75
N ILE A 176 7.19 -26.55 -15.73
CA ILE A 176 6.63 -25.21 -15.48
C ILE A 176 5.96 -25.20 -14.11
N ALA A 177 6.30 -24.17 -13.33
CA ALA A 177 5.56 -23.79 -12.14
C ALA A 177 4.99 -22.38 -12.34
N SER A 178 3.79 -22.15 -11.84
CA SER A 178 3.13 -20.84 -11.84
C SER A 178 2.32 -20.70 -10.56
N SER A 179 2.22 -19.46 -10.07
CA SER A 179 1.30 -19.13 -8.98
C SER A 179 -0.14 -19.39 -9.42
N TYR A 180 -0.99 -19.81 -8.47
CA TYR A 180 -2.41 -20.03 -8.76
C TYR A 180 -3.11 -18.68 -9.01
N PRO A 181 -3.66 -18.42 -10.22
CA PRO A 181 -4.23 -17.12 -10.55
C PRO A 181 -5.49 -16.79 -9.75
N ASN A 182 -6.19 -17.79 -9.21
CA ASN A 182 -7.34 -17.58 -8.34
C ASN A 182 -6.97 -17.35 -6.87
N ASP A 183 -5.68 -17.37 -6.53
CA ASP A 183 -5.19 -17.14 -5.17
C ASP A 183 -4.41 -15.82 -5.04
N ASP A 184 -4.04 -15.19 -6.15
CA ASP A 184 -3.36 -13.89 -6.17
C ASP A 184 -3.91 -13.02 -7.31
N ASP A 185 -4.53 -11.88 -6.96
CA ASP A 185 -5.16 -10.98 -7.94
C ASP A 185 -4.17 -10.32 -8.89
N ALA A 186 -2.90 -10.12 -8.50
CA ALA A 186 -1.88 -9.61 -9.41
C ALA A 186 -1.53 -10.67 -10.47
N VAL A 187 -1.48 -11.95 -10.08
CA VAL A 187 -1.34 -13.08 -11.00
C VAL A 187 -2.60 -13.24 -11.87
N LEU A 188 -3.79 -13.04 -11.31
CA LEU A 188 -5.06 -13.06 -12.05
C LEU A 188 -5.10 -11.99 -13.14
N TYR A 189 -4.72 -10.76 -12.78
CA TYR A 189 -4.68 -9.62 -13.69
C TYR A 189 -3.71 -9.87 -14.84
N LEU A 190 -2.53 -10.43 -14.55
CA LEU A 190 -1.57 -10.82 -15.59
C LEU A 190 -2.15 -11.89 -16.53
N SER A 191 -2.80 -12.90 -15.97
CA SER A 191 -3.31 -14.06 -16.72
C SER A 191 -4.58 -13.78 -17.53
N SER A 192 -5.30 -12.70 -17.21
CA SER A 192 -6.56 -12.32 -17.88
C SER A 192 -6.39 -11.29 -18.99
N ASN A 193 -5.22 -10.65 -19.07
CA ASN A 193 -4.90 -9.62 -20.07
C ASN A 193 -3.89 -10.07 -21.14
N THR A 194 -3.49 -11.35 -21.12
CA THR A 194 -2.71 -12.02 -22.17
C THR A 194 -3.62 -12.86 -23.04
#